data_AF-A0A177SF58-F1
#
_entry.id   AF-A0A177SF58-F1
#
_cell.length_a   1.000
_cell.length_b   1.000
_cell.length_c   1.000
_cell.angle_alpha   90.00
_cell.angle_beta   90.00
_cell.angle_gamma   90.00
#
_symmetry.space_group_name_H-M   'P 1'
#
loop_
_entity.id
_entity.type
_entity.pdbx_description
1 polymer ?
#
loop_
_entity_poly.entity_id
_entity_poly.type
_entity_poly.pdbx_seq_one_letter_code
_entity_poly.pdbx_strand_id
1 'polypeptide(L)'
;MTLRKRFLLSTLVTILSVVILMGWTLFQLRQIQSYNEDYGKQLVEISELETKLLYEQAAWNRLASQPSESQAEQVQALSKKNEQALNELQKTYLIPAFQEELNRADMKYKTLAAKRTELTDAMNPIEIRSHAAQIEGVLSDLYTLHTKNGEFYDVLQREAKDETLNLTRTVLIATFALLVGLALYNWYFARSITRPISRVVRTAEQISDGDLSQELVVSGRKDEIGRLETAVAQMQGTLHEVIGTISRSSNTIRQMSTEATTENANIVEVSGNMTHAINEMASGTQTVSDDIQTTVSTMSDMQQLFEESEQRAQTAYAEGQAADHVMVQSSSVMEQQARSLRASTEQNRELGQKLEGFLEQTQQIEQMAQLVAGVSAQTNLLSLNAAIEAARAGEAGRGFAVVASEVKKLADETHEATRSIFSLVRSIRQDGAVLQEALVQAEREQTNQVENFTHVQQAFGETRQKVASVTETLDYVTKQLVHSKQQARHVVGQVSTVSGVMEELAAGNEEIAASMRDQQASFEQIHQLMQELESTTTSLDSQTHQFKI
;
A
#
# COMPACT_ATOMS: atom_id res chain seq x y z
N MET A 1 -4.14 -5.76 59.25
CA MET A 1 -5.41 -5.64 60.00
C MET A 1 -6.22 -4.57 59.29
N THR A 2 -7.47 -4.86 58.91
CA THR A 2 -8.29 -3.90 58.16
C THR A 2 -8.45 -2.60 58.94
N LEU A 3 -8.60 -1.48 58.22
CA LEU A 3 -8.77 -0.16 58.81
C LEU A 3 -9.95 -0.17 59.80
N ARG A 4 -11.03 -0.88 59.41
CA ARG A 4 -12.21 -1.14 60.26
C ARG A 4 -11.86 -1.84 61.57
N LYS A 5 -11.03 -2.91 61.52
CA LYS A 5 -10.61 -3.65 62.72
C LYS A 5 -9.71 -2.81 63.62
N ARG A 6 -8.82 -1.97 63.06
CA ARG A 6 -8.01 -1.04 63.86
C ARG A 6 -8.85 0.05 64.53
N PHE A 7 -9.85 0.58 63.84
CA PHE A 7 -10.78 1.57 64.39
C PHE A 7 -11.58 0.98 65.55
N LEU A 8 -12.14 -0.22 65.37
CA LEU A 8 -12.88 -0.93 66.42
C LEU A 8 -12.00 -1.24 67.64
N LEU A 9 -10.74 -1.64 67.42
CA LEU A 9 -9.80 -1.91 68.50
C LEU A 9 -9.44 -0.63 69.27
N SER A 10 -9.23 0.48 68.56
CA SER A 10 -9.01 1.80 69.18
C SER A 10 -10.17 2.19 70.08
N THR A 11 -11.40 2.13 69.58
CA THR A 11 -12.61 2.49 70.35
C THR A 11 -12.83 1.56 71.54
N LEU A 12 -12.48 0.28 71.42
CA LEU A 12 -12.59 -0.67 72.52
C LEU A 12 -11.59 -0.34 73.64
N VAL A 13 -10.34 -0.06 73.28
CA VAL A 13 -9.28 0.30 74.22
C VAL A 13 -9.62 1.58 74.98
N THR A 14 -10.14 2.60 74.29
CA THR A 14 -10.53 3.87 74.94
C THR A 14 -11.65 3.67 75.96
N ILE A 15 -12.69 2.90 75.60
CA ILE A 15 -13.82 2.61 76.51
C ILE A 15 -13.33 1.82 77.72
N LEU A 16 -12.52 0.77 77.51
CA LEU A 16 -12.02 -0.09 78.59
C LEU A 16 -11.19 0.70 79.61
N SER A 17 -10.33 1.62 79.14
CA SER A 17 -9.49 2.44 80.03
C SER A 17 -10.30 3.38 80.92
N VAL A 18 -11.38 3.96 80.41
CA VAL A 18 -12.28 4.82 81.19
C VAL A 18 -13.02 4.03 82.27
N VAL A 19 -13.53 2.84 81.92
CA VAL A 19 -14.26 1.97 82.85
C VAL A 19 -13.37 1.51 84.01
N ILE A 20 -12.12 1.12 83.73
CA ILE A 20 -11.16 0.70 84.77
C ILE A 20 -10.87 1.85 85.74
N LEU A 21 -10.64 3.06 85.22
CA LEU A 21 -10.39 4.24 86.06
C LEU A 21 -11.59 4.53 86.97
N MET A 22 -12.80 4.53 86.42
CA MET A 22 -14.03 4.80 87.15
C MET A 22 -14.35 3.74 88.22
N GLY A 23 -14.07 2.46 87.94
CA GLY A 23 -14.23 1.39 88.94
C GLY A 23 -13.26 1.54 90.11
N TRP A 24 -12.01 1.92 89.83
CA TRP A 24 -10.99 2.14 90.86
C TRP A 24 -11.30 3.34 91.77
N THR A 25 -11.83 4.44 91.22
CA THR A 25 -12.20 5.62 92.03
C THR A 25 -13.38 5.34 92.96
N LEU A 26 -14.40 4.62 92.49
CA LEU A 26 -15.56 4.25 93.31
C LEU A 26 -15.19 3.34 94.49
N PHE A 27 -14.23 2.43 94.30
CA PHE A 27 -13.77 1.53 95.36
C PHE A 27 -13.12 2.29 96.52
N GLN A 28 -12.23 3.25 96.23
CA GLN A 28 -11.53 4.04 97.23
C GLN A 28 -12.47 4.98 98.01
N LEU A 29 -13.47 5.56 97.35
CA LEU A 29 -14.43 6.47 97.99
C LEU A 29 -15.26 5.76 99.10
N ARG A 30 -15.56 4.48 98.90
CA ARG A 30 -16.40 3.69 99.81
C ARG A 30 -15.69 3.36 101.13
N GLN A 31 -14.37 3.28 101.13
CA GLN A 31 -13.56 2.92 102.30
C GLN A 31 -13.46 4.06 103.32
N ILE A 32 -13.55 5.32 102.87
CA ILE A 32 -13.39 6.51 103.73
C ILE A 32 -14.67 6.86 104.51
N GLN A 33 -15.87 6.53 104.00
CA GLN A 33 -17.14 6.94 104.62
C GLN A 33 -17.54 6.14 105.88
N SER A 34 -17.09 4.89 106.06
CA SER A 34 -17.58 4.05 107.18
C SER A 34 -16.95 4.36 108.55
N TYR A 35 -15.92 5.21 108.62
CA TYR A 35 -15.17 5.45 109.87
C TYR A 35 -15.67 6.65 110.71
N ASN A 36 -16.53 7.52 110.17
CA ASN A 36 -16.89 8.80 110.79
C ASN A 36 -18.25 8.78 111.53
N GLU A 37 -19.14 7.85 111.20
CA GLU A 37 -20.55 7.87 111.65
C GLU A 37 -20.72 7.34 113.09
N ASP A 38 -19.90 6.37 113.51
CA ASP A 38 -20.07 5.69 114.80
C ASP A 38 -19.49 6.46 116.00
N TYR A 39 -18.38 7.20 115.82
CA TYR A 39 -17.75 7.95 116.91
C TYR A 39 -18.48 9.25 117.26
N GLY A 40 -19.07 9.93 116.26
CA GLY A 40 -19.82 11.18 116.48
C GLY A 40 -21.07 10.97 117.32
N LYS A 41 -21.68 9.78 117.24
CA LYS A 41 -22.86 9.41 118.03
C LYS A 41 -22.56 9.29 119.53
N GLN A 42 -21.36 8.85 119.91
CA GLN A 42 -20.97 8.70 121.33
C GLN A 42 -20.79 10.02 122.06
N LEU A 43 -20.31 11.05 121.36
CA LEU A 43 -20.19 12.40 121.94
C LEU A 43 -21.56 12.90 122.42
N VAL A 44 -22.57 12.68 121.58
CA VAL A 44 -23.95 13.10 121.86
C VAL A 44 -24.51 12.32 123.06
N GLU A 45 -24.29 11.01 123.13
CA GLU A 45 -24.76 10.17 124.24
C GLU A 45 -24.15 10.58 125.60
N ILE A 46 -22.85 10.93 125.65
CA ILE A 46 -22.21 11.42 126.89
C ILE A 46 -22.77 12.79 127.29
N SER A 47 -22.90 13.72 126.34
CA SER A 47 -23.43 15.07 126.59
C SER A 47 -24.89 15.03 127.10
N GLU A 48 -25.71 14.14 126.56
CA GLU A 48 -27.06 13.91 127.06
C GLU A 48 -27.05 13.41 128.50
N LEU A 49 -26.13 12.51 128.85
CA LEU A 49 -26.04 11.94 130.19
C LEU A 49 -25.58 12.97 131.23
N GLU A 50 -24.62 13.82 130.89
CA GLU A 50 -24.24 14.98 131.71
C GLU A 50 -25.43 15.89 132.00
N THR A 51 -26.20 16.21 130.95
CA THR A 51 -27.38 17.05 131.08
C THR A 51 -28.42 16.40 132.01
N LYS A 52 -28.65 15.09 131.86
CA LYS A 52 -29.57 14.33 132.70
C LYS A 52 -29.14 14.30 134.18
N LEU A 53 -27.84 14.20 134.46
CA LEU A 53 -27.29 14.21 135.82
C LEU A 53 -27.35 15.61 136.47
N LEU A 54 -27.15 16.68 135.70
CA LEU A 54 -27.37 18.05 136.15
C LEU A 54 -28.82 18.27 136.59
N TYR A 55 -29.78 17.74 135.82
CA TYR A 55 -31.20 17.79 136.19
C TYR A 55 -31.49 17.04 137.49
N GLU A 56 -30.90 15.86 137.68
CA GLU A 56 -31.05 15.10 138.92
C GLU A 56 -30.43 15.83 140.11
N GLN A 57 -29.24 16.39 139.96
CA GLN A 57 -28.61 17.21 140.99
C GLN A 57 -29.50 18.39 141.41
N ALA A 58 -30.09 19.08 140.44
CA ALA A 58 -31.03 20.17 140.69
C ALA A 58 -32.33 19.70 141.37
N ALA A 59 -32.76 18.46 141.11
CA ALA A 59 -33.91 17.85 141.77
C ALA A 59 -33.60 17.49 143.24
N TRP A 60 -32.43 16.92 143.51
CA TRP A 60 -31.94 16.68 144.88
C TRP A 60 -31.81 17.98 145.68
N ASN A 61 -31.26 19.03 145.09
CA ASN A 61 -31.16 20.34 145.74
C ASN A 61 -32.54 20.97 146.03
N ARG A 62 -33.52 20.77 145.14
CA ARG A 62 -34.92 21.16 145.40
C ARG A 62 -35.52 20.37 146.57
N LEU A 63 -35.36 19.04 146.58
CA LEU A 63 -35.84 18.20 147.67
C LEU A 63 -35.24 18.62 149.03
N ALA A 64 -33.96 19.01 149.07
CA ALA A 64 -33.34 19.50 150.30
C ALA A 64 -33.87 20.86 150.78
N SER A 65 -34.44 21.69 149.90
CA SER A 65 -34.93 23.02 150.26
C SER A 65 -36.43 23.03 150.59
N GLN A 66 -37.21 22.15 149.96
CA GLN A 66 -38.65 22.01 150.19
C GLN A 66 -39.03 20.51 150.24
N PRO A 67 -38.81 19.82 151.37
CA PRO A 67 -39.01 18.39 151.46
C PRO A 67 -40.49 17.99 151.22
N SER A 68 -40.76 17.18 150.19
CA SER A 68 -42.08 16.58 149.93
C SER A 68 -41.95 15.18 149.33
N GLU A 69 -42.92 14.30 149.63
CA GLU A 69 -42.94 12.93 149.07
C GLU A 69 -42.99 12.93 147.54
N SER A 70 -43.73 13.85 146.93
CA SER A 70 -43.79 13.96 145.46
C SER A 70 -42.43 14.33 144.84
N GLN A 71 -41.64 15.18 145.52
CA GLN A 71 -40.28 15.50 145.06
C GLN A 71 -39.32 14.33 145.29
N ALA A 72 -39.50 13.57 146.37
CA ALA A 72 -38.71 12.38 146.66
C ALA A 72 -38.92 11.29 145.59
N GLU A 73 -40.16 10.99 145.20
CA GLU A 73 -40.46 10.06 144.10
C GLU A 73 -39.88 10.54 142.76
N GLN A 74 -39.96 11.85 142.46
CA GLN A 74 -39.42 12.41 141.23
C GLN A 74 -37.91 12.26 141.14
N VAL A 75 -37.20 12.51 142.24
CA VAL A 75 -35.75 12.30 142.34
C VAL A 75 -35.43 10.81 142.19
N GLN A 76 -36.18 9.90 142.82
CA GLN A 76 -35.98 8.46 142.67
C GLN A 76 -36.14 8.00 141.22
N ALA A 77 -37.18 8.49 140.53
CA ALA A 77 -37.43 8.16 139.13
C ALA A 77 -36.32 8.69 138.21
N LEU A 78 -35.84 9.91 138.44
CA LEU A 78 -34.74 10.51 137.68
C LEU A 78 -33.44 9.74 137.90
N SER A 79 -33.10 9.46 139.15
CA SER A 79 -31.91 8.71 139.52
C SER A 79 -31.91 7.31 138.91
N LYS A 80 -33.04 6.59 138.91
CA LYS A 80 -33.15 5.26 138.30
C LYS A 80 -32.98 5.31 136.77
N LYS A 81 -33.49 6.34 136.10
CA LYS A 81 -33.30 6.55 134.66
C LYS A 81 -31.85 6.89 134.31
N ASN A 82 -31.21 7.72 135.12
CA ASN A 82 -29.82 8.11 134.92
C ASN A 82 -28.87 6.93 135.17
N GLU A 83 -29.17 6.07 136.15
CA GLU A 83 -28.46 4.81 136.37
C GLU A 83 -28.58 3.86 135.15
N GLN A 84 -29.76 3.78 134.53
CA GLN A 84 -29.93 3.01 133.29
C GLN A 84 -29.13 3.61 132.12
N ALA A 85 -29.20 4.92 131.93
CA ALA A 85 -28.50 5.60 130.85
C ALA A 85 -26.97 5.48 130.99
N LEU A 86 -26.44 5.54 132.22
CA LEU A 86 -25.01 5.32 132.49
C LEU A 86 -24.59 3.88 132.22
N ASN A 87 -25.43 2.89 132.57
CA ASN A 87 -25.16 1.48 132.25
C ASN A 87 -25.26 1.17 130.74
N GLU A 88 -26.16 1.84 129.99
CA GLU A 88 -26.24 1.71 128.53
C GLU A 88 -24.99 2.29 127.87
N LEU A 89 -24.59 3.51 128.26
CA LEU A 89 -23.36 4.13 127.78
C LEU A 89 -22.14 3.24 128.03
N GLN A 90 -22.06 2.57 129.19
CA GLN A 90 -20.97 1.66 129.51
C GLN A 90 -20.89 0.44 128.58
N LYS A 91 -22.02 -0.03 128.03
CA LYS A 91 -22.07 -1.17 127.10
C LYS A 91 -21.72 -0.77 125.67
N THR A 92 -22.11 0.44 125.25
CA THR A 92 -21.93 0.89 123.86
C THR A 92 -20.66 1.70 123.65
N TYR A 93 -19.89 2.02 124.69
CA TYR A 93 -18.69 2.84 124.58
C TYR A 93 -17.62 2.22 123.64
N LEU A 94 -17.12 2.99 122.67
CA LEU A 94 -16.29 2.50 121.54
C LEU A 94 -14.83 2.92 121.68
N ILE A 95 -14.48 3.73 122.68
CA ILE A 95 -13.12 4.29 122.84
C ILE A 95 -12.45 3.67 124.08
N PRO A 96 -11.69 2.58 123.93
CA PRO A 96 -11.09 1.87 125.07
C PRO A 96 -10.18 2.76 125.92
N ALA A 97 -9.56 3.77 125.29
CA ALA A 97 -8.60 4.68 125.92
C ALA A 97 -9.18 5.54 127.04
N PHE A 98 -10.49 5.78 127.07
CA PHE A 98 -11.15 6.59 128.09
C PHE A 98 -12.21 5.81 128.91
N GLN A 99 -12.19 4.47 128.79
CA GLN A 99 -13.09 3.59 129.54
C GLN A 99 -12.89 3.72 131.06
N GLU A 100 -11.66 4.03 131.49
CA GLU A 100 -11.31 4.15 132.91
C GLU A 100 -12.02 5.35 133.57
N GLU A 101 -12.13 6.48 132.85
CA GLU A 101 -12.86 7.66 133.27
C GLU A 101 -14.37 7.40 133.37
N LEU A 102 -14.95 6.68 132.39
CA LEU A 102 -16.36 6.27 132.43
C LEU A 102 -16.63 5.33 133.62
N ASN A 103 -15.74 4.37 133.87
CA ASN A 103 -15.84 3.44 135.00
C ASN A 103 -15.75 4.17 136.35
N ARG A 104 -14.91 5.21 136.45
CA ARG A 104 -14.78 6.04 137.65
C ARG A 104 -16.07 6.83 137.93
N ALA A 105 -16.66 7.43 136.90
CA ALA A 105 -17.96 8.10 137.00
C ALA A 105 -19.08 7.12 137.41
N ASP A 106 -19.13 5.94 136.78
CA ASP A 106 -20.10 4.89 137.10
C ASP A 106 -20.00 4.38 138.55
N MET A 107 -18.79 4.09 139.04
CA MET A 107 -18.59 3.66 140.43
C MET A 107 -19.04 4.71 141.44
N LYS A 108 -18.67 5.98 141.22
CA LYS A 108 -19.12 7.09 142.07
C LYS A 108 -20.64 7.19 142.06
N TYR A 109 -21.25 7.11 140.89
CA TYR A 109 -22.70 7.24 140.75
C TYR A 109 -23.47 6.07 141.38
N LYS A 110 -23.00 4.82 141.23
CA LYS A 110 -23.59 3.65 141.91
C LYS A 110 -23.54 3.76 143.43
N THR A 111 -22.45 4.29 143.96
CA THR A 111 -22.30 4.53 145.42
C THR A 111 -23.32 5.55 145.91
N LEU A 112 -23.65 6.54 145.07
CA LEU A 112 -24.71 7.52 145.35
C LEU A 112 -26.10 6.88 145.22
N ALA A 113 -26.38 6.21 144.11
CA ALA A 113 -27.67 5.58 143.86
C ALA A 113 -28.07 4.59 144.98
N ALA A 114 -27.10 3.90 145.62
CA ALA A 114 -27.35 3.00 146.74
C ALA A 114 -27.91 3.68 148.00
N LYS A 115 -27.54 4.94 148.26
CA LYS A 115 -28.01 5.71 149.43
C LYS A 115 -29.32 6.47 149.15
N ARG A 116 -29.81 6.42 147.91
CA ARG A 116 -30.95 7.23 147.47
C ARG A 116 -32.20 7.02 148.31
N THR A 117 -32.63 5.77 148.50
CA THR A 117 -33.89 5.43 149.18
C THR A 117 -33.83 5.82 150.66
N GLU A 118 -32.69 5.56 151.30
CA GLU A 118 -32.42 5.96 152.69
C GLU A 118 -32.55 7.48 152.88
N LEU A 119 -31.96 8.27 151.97
CA LEU A 119 -31.98 9.72 152.04
C LEU A 119 -33.35 10.32 151.74
N THR A 120 -34.10 9.74 150.81
CA THR A 120 -35.47 10.22 150.50
C THR A 120 -36.46 9.91 151.60
N ASP A 121 -36.29 8.81 152.33
CA ASP A 121 -37.19 8.40 153.43
C ASP A 121 -36.87 9.17 154.72
N ALA A 122 -35.58 9.44 154.99
CA ALA A 122 -35.15 10.20 156.17
C ALA A 122 -35.45 11.71 156.06
N MET A 123 -35.59 12.25 154.84
CA MET A 123 -35.90 13.66 154.53
C MET A 123 -34.99 14.69 155.23
N ASN A 124 -33.74 14.31 155.56
CA ASN A 124 -32.78 15.20 156.22
C ASN A 124 -32.14 16.18 155.22
N PRO A 125 -32.39 17.51 155.32
CA PRO A 125 -31.90 18.49 154.36
C PRO A 125 -30.37 18.55 154.20
N ILE A 126 -29.62 18.25 155.26
CA ILE A 126 -28.15 18.36 155.25
C ILE A 126 -27.54 17.21 154.45
N GLU A 127 -28.00 15.99 154.70
CA GLU A 127 -27.51 14.80 154.00
C GLU A 127 -27.92 14.81 152.53
N ILE A 128 -29.13 15.30 152.21
CA ILE A 128 -29.58 15.45 150.82
C ILE A 128 -28.73 16.49 150.06
N ARG A 129 -28.39 17.63 150.67
CA ARG A 129 -27.45 18.59 150.03
C ARG A 129 -26.07 17.99 149.82
N SER A 130 -25.57 17.22 150.78
CA SER A 130 -24.30 16.52 150.63
C SER A 130 -24.36 15.52 149.46
N HIS A 131 -25.47 14.80 149.30
CA HIS A 131 -25.70 13.90 148.19
C HIS A 131 -25.73 14.62 146.83
N ALA A 132 -26.44 15.74 146.74
CA ALA A 132 -26.45 16.58 145.55
C ALA A 132 -25.04 17.11 145.21
N ALA A 133 -24.25 17.50 146.20
CA ALA A 133 -22.86 17.92 145.98
C ALA A 133 -21.97 16.75 145.51
N GLN A 134 -22.21 15.53 145.97
CA GLN A 134 -21.45 14.36 145.50
C GLN A 134 -21.76 13.99 144.05
N ILE A 135 -22.96 14.28 143.54
CA ILE A 135 -23.30 14.14 142.10
C ILE A 135 -22.40 15.04 141.23
N GLU A 136 -21.96 16.19 141.75
CA GLU A 136 -21.00 17.08 141.06
C GLU A 136 -19.67 16.37 140.75
N GLY A 137 -19.26 15.44 141.64
CA GLY A 137 -18.07 14.62 141.44
C GLY A 137 -18.20 13.56 140.32
N VAL A 138 -19.42 13.17 139.95
CA VAL A 138 -19.72 12.31 138.78
C VAL A 138 -19.79 13.15 137.52
N LEU A 139 -20.45 14.31 137.60
CA LEU A 139 -20.52 15.27 136.50
C LEU A 139 -19.14 15.74 136.03
N SER A 140 -18.21 15.98 136.96
CA SER A 140 -16.83 16.36 136.61
C SER A 140 -16.08 15.25 135.85
N ASP A 141 -16.31 13.98 136.20
CA ASP A 141 -15.66 12.86 135.51
C ASP A 141 -16.25 12.67 134.10
N LEU A 142 -17.58 12.79 133.96
CA LEU A 142 -18.25 12.75 132.65
C LEU A 142 -17.82 13.93 131.76
N TYR A 143 -17.73 15.14 132.31
CA TYR A 143 -17.24 16.31 131.56
C TYR A 143 -15.84 16.10 131.01
N THR A 144 -14.96 15.46 131.80
CA THR A 144 -13.61 15.10 131.36
C THR A 144 -13.66 14.07 130.24
N LEU A 145 -14.53 13.05 130.37
CA LEU A 145 -14.76 12.03 129.35
C LEU A 145 -15.27 12.65 128.03
N HIS A 146 -16.26 13.54 128.09
CA HIS A 146 -16.80 14.25 126.94
C HIS A 146 -15.73 15.09 126.23
N THR A 147 -14.93 15.84 126.99
CA THR A 147 -13.87 16.69 126.45
C THR A 147 -12.81 15.87 125.72
N LYS A 148 -12.33 14.77 126.32
CA LYS A 148 -11.36 13.86 125.69
C LYS A 148 -11.92 13.16 124.45
N ASN A 149 -13.18 12.75 124.49
CA ASN A 149 -13.88 12.22 123.32
C ASN A 149 -13.93 13.24 122.18
N GLY A 150 -14.22 14.51 122.50
CA GLY A 150 -14.27 15.60 121.53
C GLY A 150 -12.94 15.78 120.81
N GLU A 151 -11.84 15.84 121.57
CA GLU A 151 -10.50 15.95 120.99
C GLU A 151 -10.13 14.75 120.11
N PHE A 152 -10.50 13.53 120.50
CA PHE A 152 -10.25 12.32 119.72
C PHE A 152 -11.03 12.32 118.39
N TYR A 153 -12.30 12.75 118.41
CA TYR A 153 -13.12 12.87 117.21
C TYR A 153 -12.58 13.93 116.22
N ASP A 154 -12.06 15.05 116.73
CA ASP A 154 -11.44 16.09 115.91
C ASP A 154 -10.17 15.60 115.18
N VAL A 155 -9.36 14.73 115.82
CA VAL A 155 -8.18 14.13 115.19
C VAL A 155 -8.58 13.20 114.04
N LEU A 156 -9.56 12.32 114.27
CA LEU A 156 -10.12 11.44 113.24
C LEU A 156 -10.67 12.21 112.03
N GLN A 157 -11.34 13.34 112.28
CA GLN A 157 -11.90 14.17 111.20
C GLN A 157 -10.81 14.84 110.35
N ARG A 158 -9.66 15.19 110.94
CA ARG A 158 -8.50 15.72 110.21
C ARG A 158 -7.85 14.64 109.34
N GLU A 159 -7.68 13.44 109.87
CA GLU A 159 -7.08 12.32 109.13
C GLU A 159 -7.93 11.91 107.91
N ALA A 160 -9.26 11.84 108.07
CA ALA A 160 -10.17 11.59 106.96
C ALA A 160 -10.14 12.68 105.87
N LYS A 161 -9.98 13.97 106.25
CA LYS A 161 -9.86 15.06 105.28
C LYS A 161 -8.57 14.94 104.46
N ASP A 162 -7.44 14.63 105.09
CA ASP A 162 -6.17 14.49 104.38
C ASP A 162 -6.19 13.29 103.42
N GLU A 163 -6.84 12.20 103.79
CA GLU A 163 -7.01 11.02 102.94
C GLU A 163 -7.88 11.32 101.70
N THR A 164 -8.99 12.06 101.86
CA THR A 164 -9.82 12.49 100.71
C THR A 164 -9.10 13.45 99.76
N LEU A 165 -8.25 14.34 100.27
CA LEU A 165 -7.46 15.27 99.46
C LEU A 165 -6.39 14.53 98.62
N ASN A 166 -5.71 13.55 99.22
CA ASN A 166 -4.73 12.72 98.51
C ASN A 166 -5.38 11.83 97.44
N LEU A 167 -6.58 11.28 97.71
CA LEU A 167 -7.36 10.54 96.73
C LEU A 167 -7.74 11.44 95.53
N THR A 168 -8.24 12.65 95.81
CA THR A 168 -8.63 13.62 94.77
C THR A 168 -7.45 13.99 93.87
N ARG A 169 -6.26 14.24 94.44
CA ARG A 169 -5.04 14.52 93.66
C ARG A 169 -4.64 13.36 92.75
N THR A 170 -4.66 12.14 93.27
CA THR A 170 -4.28 10.94 92.50
C THR A 170 -5.23 10.72 91.32
N VAL A 171 -6.54 10.91 91.52
CA VAL A 171 -7.56 10.79 90.46
C VAL A 171 -7.37 11.85 89.37
N LEU A 172 -7.08 13.10 89.74
CA LEU A 172 -6.82 14.17 88.77
C LEU A 172 -5.58 13.88 87.91
N ILE A 173 -4.49 13.42 88.52
CA ILE A 173 -3.26 13.06 87.80
C ILE A 173 -3.51 11.88 86.86
N ALA A 174 -4.20 10.83 87.33
CA ALA A 174 -4.50 9.65 86.52
C ALA A 174 -5.43 10.00 85.34
N THR A 175 -6.41 10.88 85.53
CA THR A 175 -7.30 11.36 84.48
C THR A 175 -6.54 12.19 83.44
N PHE A 176 -5.64 13.08 83.89
CA PHE A 176 -4.81 13.89 82.99
C PHE A 176 -3.85 13.01 82.15
N ALA A 177 -3.17 12.05 82.79
CA ALA A 177 -2.29 11.11 82.09
C ALA A 177 -3.04 10.28 81.04
N LEU A 178 -4.27 9.83 81.35
CA LEU A 178 -5.12 9.11 80.42
C LEU A 178 -5.51 9.97 79.20
N LEU A 179 -5.90 11.23 79.42
CA LEU A 179 -6.25 12.16 78.35
C LEU A 179 -5.06 12.43 77.40
N VAL A 180 -3.87 12.64 77.95
CA VAL A 180 -2.65 12.85 77.16
C VAL A 180 -2.31 11.59 76.34
N GLY A 181 -2.41 10.40 76.95
CA GLY A 181 -2.19 9.13 76.26
C GLY A 181 -3.15 8.91 75.08
N LEU A 182 -4.44 9.20 75.28
CA LEU A 182 -5.46 9.13 74.24
C LEU A 182 -5.22 10.12 73.10
N ALA A 183 -4.80 11.35 73.42
CA ALA A 183 -4.49 12.37 72.42
C ALA A 183 -3.30 11.96 71.53
N LEU A 184 -2.21 11.46 72.12
CA LEU A 184 -1.04 10.99 71.38
C LEU A 184 -1.37 9.77 70.51
N TYR A 185 -2.16 8.83 71.03
CA TYR A 185 -2.62 7.67 70.27
C TYR A 185 -3.45 8.09 69.06
N ASN A 186 -4.44 8.99 69.25
CA ASN A 186 -5.29 9.48 68.16
C ASN A 186 -4.50 10.22 67.09
N TRP A 187 -3.52 11.04 67.49
CA TRP A 187 -2.62 11.72 66.56
C TRP A 187 -1.81 10.74 65.71
N TYR A 188 -1.21 9.72 66.33
CA TYR A 188 -0.48 8.67 65.63
C TYR A 188 -1.39 7.87 64.68
N PHE A 189 -2.58 7.49 65.15
CA PHE A 189 -3.56 6.72 64.38
C PHE A 189 -4.05 7.51 63.15
N ALA A 190 -4.44 8.78 63.33
CA ALA A 190 -4.87 9.65 62.24
C ALA A 190 -3.78 9.83 61.19
N ARG A 191 -2.53 10.07 61.62
CA ARG A 191 -1.38 10.23 60.73
C ARG A 191 -1.04 8.95 59.96
N SER A 192 -1.34 7.77 60.51
CA SER A 192 -1.12 6.47 59.87
C SER A 192 -2.08 6.17 58.70
N ILE A 193 -3.15 6.96 58.56
CA ILE A 193 -4.19 6.84 57.53
C ILE A 193 -4.11 8.01 56.54
N THR A 194 -4.07 9.25 57.04
CA THR A 194 -4.15 10.45 56.20
C THR A 194 -2.93 10.63 55.29
N ARG A 195 -1.72 10.31 55.77
CA ARG A 195 -0.50 10.46 54.96
C ARG A 195 -0.46 9.53 53.73
N PRO A 196 -0.70 8.21 53.86
CA PRO A 196 -0.78 7.33 52.70
C PRO A 196 -1.89 7.73 51.71
N ILE A 197 -3.10 8.04 52.20
CA ILE A 197 -4.21 8.48 51.33
C ILE A 197 -3.82 9.73 50.55
N SER A 198 -3.27 10.74 51.23
CA SER A 198 -2.86 11.98 50.56
C SER A 198 -1.80 11.75 49.48
N ARG A 199 -0.92 10.75 49.64
CA ARG A 199 0.06 10.39 48.61
C ARG A 199 -0.64 9.77 47.39
N VAL A 200 -1.56 8.83 47.61
CA VAL A 200 -2.33 8.22 46.52
C VAL A 200 -3.18 9.26 45.79
N VAL A 201 -3.82 10.19 46.51
CA VAL A 201 -4.59 11.29 45.89
C VAL A 201 -3.69 12.16 45.02
N ARG A 202 -2.51 12.57 45.51
CA ARG A 202 -1.56 13.35 44.71
C ARG A 202 -1.12 12.62 43.45
N THR A 203 -0.85 11.32 43.53
CA THR A 203 -0.49 10.55 42.34
C THR A 203 -1.68 10.40 41.38
N ALA A 204 -2.90 10.24 41.88
CA ALA A 204 -4.09 10.25 41.04
C ALA A 204 -4.32 11.61 40.36
N GLU A 205 -4.07 12.72 41.05
CA GLU A 205 -4.08 14.08 40.49
C GLU A 205 -3.01 14.23 39.39
N GLN A 206 -1.78 13.76 39.64
CA GLN A 206 -0.70 13.75 38.64
C GLN A 206 -1.07 12.94 37.40
N ILE A 207 -1.64 11.73 37.57
CA ILE A 207 -2.13 10.90 36.47
C ILE A 207 -3.23 11.63 35.68
N SER A 208 -4.14 12.33 36.37
CA SER A 208 -5.21 13.13 35.74
C SER A 208 -4.68 14.32 34.95
N ASP A 209 -3.57 14.91 35.39
CA ASP A 209 -2.86 15.99 34.69
C ASP A 209 -1.95 15.47 33.56
N GLY A 210 -1.91 14.15 33.35
CA GLY A 210 -1.12 13.49 32.33
C GLY A 210 0.32 13.16 32.74
N ASP A 211 0.75 13.43 33.97
CA ASP A 211 2.10 13.07 34.44
C ASP A 211 2.14 11.61 34.94
N LEU A 212 2.64 10.73 34.09
CA LEU A 212 2.85 9.30 34.35
C LEU A 212 4.28 8.98 34.79
N SER A 213 5.19 9.97 34.81
CA SER A 213 6.63 9.77 35.07
C SER A 213 6.97 9.46 36.54
N GLN A 214 6.06 9.77 37.46
CA GLN A 214 6.25 9.63 38.91
C GLN A 214 5.70 8.30 39.41
N GLU A 215 6.56 7.31 39.65
CA GLU A 215 6.11 5.98 40.09
C GLU A 215 5.54 5.98 41.52
N LEU A 216 4.33 5.44 41.70
CA LEU A 216 3.74 5.27 43.03
C LEU A 216 4.45 4.14 43.80
N VAL A 217 5.29 4.51 44.76
CA VAL A 217 5.93 3.53 45.66
C VAL A 217 4.90 2.89 46.59
N VAL A 218 4.56 1.64 46.32
CA VAL A 218 3.63 0.82 47.11
C VAL A 218 4.26 0.48 48.47
N SER A 219 3.57 0.79 49.56
CA SER A 219 4.12 0.70 50.93
C SER A 219 4.12 -0.72 51.53
N GLY A 220 3.73 -1.74 50.76
CA GLY A 220 3.68 -3.16 51.20
C GLY A 220 2.58 -3.46 52.24
N ARG A 221 1.65 -2.53 52.44
CA ARG A 221 0.56 -2.68 53.41
C ARG A 221 -0.46 -3.73 52.95
N LYS A 222 -0.99 -4.48 53.92
CA LYS A 222 -2.03 -5.52 53.70
C LYS A 222 -3.43 -5.05 54.11
N ASP A 223 -3.66 -3.75 54.19
CA ASP A 223 -4.95 -3.15 54.49
C ASP A 223 -5.57 -2.50 53.23
N GLU A 224 -6.74 -1.88 53.40
CA GLU A 224 -7.48 -1.24 52.30
C GLU A 224 -6.68 -0.14 51.61
N ILE A 225 -5.79 0.55 52.34
CA ILE A 225 -4.89 1.57 51.80
C ILE A 225 -3.88 0.91 50.86
N GLY A 226 -3.25 -0.20 51.28
CA GLY A 226 -2.31 -0.93 50.42
C GLY A 226 -2.96 -1.46 49.14
N ARG A 227 -4.21 -1.95 49.24
CA ARG A 227 -4.98 -2.34 48.05
C ARG A 227 -5.24 -1.17 47.10
N LEU A 228 -5.54 0.02 47.64
CA LEU A 228 -5.73 1.23 46.85
C LEU A 228 -4.42 1.67 46.18
N GLU A 229 -3.30 1.66 46.90
CA GLU A 229 -1.96 1.94 46.34
C GLU A 229 -1.63 1.00 45.18
N THR A 230 -1.85 -0.31 45.35
CA THR A 230 -1.61 -1.30 44.29
C THR A 230 -2.52 -1.07 43.08
N ALA A 231 -3.80 -0.78 43.28
CA ALA A 231 -4.74 -0.55 42.19
C ALA A 231 -4.38 0.71 41.37
N VAL A 232 -3.99 1.80 42.05
CA VAL A 232 -3.58 3.04 41.38
C VAL A 232 -2.23 2.87 40.66
N ALA A 233 -1.27 2.18 41.27
CA ALA A 233 0.00 1.86 40.61
C ALA A 233 -0.19 1.00 39.36
N GLN A 234 -1.08 0.00 39.42
CA GLN A 234 -1.40 -0.85 38.27
C GLN A 234 -2.11 -0.05 37.17
N MET A 235 -3.04 0.84 37.52
CA MET A 235 -3.69 1.75 36.57
C MET A 235 -2.66 2.66 35.88
N GLN A 236 -1.73 3.23 36.63
CA GLN A 236 -0.63 4.04 36.08
C GLN A 236 0.23 3.24 35.10
N GLY A 237 0.63 2.02 35.48
CA GLY A 237 1.43 1.14 34.62
C GLY A 237 0.71 0.77 33.31
N THR A 238 -0.59 0.44 33.39
CA THR A 238 -1.40 0.16 32.19
C THR A 238 -1.56 1.39 31.30
N LEU A 239 -1.78 2.58 31.87
CA LEU A 239 -1.84 3.83 31.08
C LEU A 239 -0.50 4.13 30.41
N HIS A 240 0.62 3.97 31.13
CA HIS A 240 1.97 4.16 30.58
C HIS A 240 2.24 3.21 29.41
N GLU A 241 1.86 1.94 29.52
CA GLU A 241 1.99 0.95 28.44
C GLU A 241 1.10 1.26 27.23
N VAL A 242 -0.16 1.67 27.46
CA VAL A 242 -1.10 2.05 26.40
C VAL A 242 -0.61 3.27 25.64
N ILE A 243 -0.25 4.35 26.33
CA ILE A 243 0.27 5.57 25.69
C ILE A 243 1.59 5.27 24.95
N GLY A 244 2.49 4.50 25.56
CA GLY A 244 3.73 4.09 24.90
C GLY A 244 3.50 3.24 23.65
N THR A 245 2.49 2.38 23.65
CA THR A 245 2.10 1.59 22.47
C THR A 245 1.49 2.46 21.39
N ILE A 246 0.59 3.38 21.75
CA ILE A 246 -0.01 4.34 20.81
C ILE A 246 1.09 5.20 20.16
N SER A 247 2.04 5.74 20.94
CA SER A 247 3.13 6.56 20.40
C SER A 247 4.02 5.77 19.41
N ARG A 248 4.39 4.53 19.74
CA ARG A 248 5.14 3.66 18.82
C ARG A 248 4.35 3.34 17.55
N SER A 249 3.08 2.95 17.69
CA SER A 249 2.20 2.66 16.56
C SER A 249 2.00 3.87 15.65
N SER A 250 1.79 5.06 16.23
CA SER A 250 1.70 6.31 15.47
C SER A 250 2.98 6.59 14.68
N ASN A 251 4.16 6.42 15.28
CA ASN A 251 5.43 6.58 14.55
C ASN A 251 5.61 5.57 13.41
N THR A 252 5.24 4.30 13.63
CA THR A 252 5.26 3.28 12.56
C THR A 252 4.29 3.64 11.43
N ILE A 253 3.06 4.04 11.75
CA ILE A 253 2.07 4.47 10.75
C ILE A 253 2.59 5.68 9.96
N ARG A 254 3.20 6.66 10.63
CA ARG A 254 3.79 7.83 10.00
C ARG A 254 4.88 7.43 9.00
N GLN A 255 5.80 6.56 9.40
CA GLN A 255 6.86 6.06 8.52
C GLN A 255 6.30 5.34 7.30
N MET A 256 5.37 4.39 7.52
CA MET A 256 4.68 3.69 6.43
C MET A 256 3.93 4.67 5.52
N SER A 257 3.36 5.74 6.09
CA SER A 257 2.65 6.78 5.34
C SER A 257 3.59 7.53 4.39
N THR A 258 4.76 7.93 4.88
CA THR A 258 5.78 8.59 4.07
C THR A 258 6.30 7.66 2.97
N GLU A 259 6.65 6.42 3.31
CA GLU A 259 7.15 5.43 2.34
C GLU A 259 6.15 5.17 1.21
N ALA A 260 4.88 4.92 1.53
CA ALA A 260 3.86 4.70 0.51
C ALA A 260 3.50 5.99 -0.27
N THR A 261 3.71 7.18 0.29
CA THR A 261 3.59 8.43 -0.48
C THR A 261 4.68 8.55 -1.54
N THR A 262 5.93 8.22 -1.19
CA THR A 262 7.05 8.17 -2.14
C THR A 262 6.82 7.11 -3.21
N GLU A 263 6.39 5.92 -2.83
CA GLU A 263 6.10 4.85 -3.78
C GLU A 263 4.95 5.21 -4.72
N ASN A 264 3.87 5.82 -4.20
CA ASN A 264 2.76 6.30 -5.02
C ASN A 264 3.22 7.36 -6.04
N ALA A 265 4.15 8.26 -5.67
CA ALA A 265 4.72 9.23 -6.60
C ALA A 265 5.52 8.55 -7.73
N ASN A 266 6.34 7.54 -7.40
CA ASN A 266 7.06 6.75 -8.41
C ASN A 266 6.09 6.04 -9.37
N ILE A 267 5.00 5.47 -8.84
CA ILE A 267 4.02 4.79 -9.68
C ILE A 267 3.27 5.77 -10.59
N VAL A 268 2.94 6.98 -10.11
CA VAL A 268 2.36 8.03 -10.95
C VAL A 268 3.30 8.43 -12.10
N GLU A 269 4.61 8.53 -11.84
CA GLU A 269 5.60 8.80 -12.89
C GLU A 269 5.66 7.67 -13.93
N VAL A 270 5.74 6.41 -13.47
CA VAL A 270 5.72 5.23 -14.35
C VAL A 270 4.43 5.17 -15.17
N SER A 271 3.30 5.52 -14.55
CA SER A 271 2.00 5.61 -15.22
C SER A 271 1.98 6.67 -16.32
N GLY A 272 2.61 7.83 -16.07
CA GLY A 272 2.82 8.86 -17.10
C GLY A 272 3.64 8.35 -18.29
N ASN A 273 4.75 7.66 -18.03
CA ASN A 273 5.59 7.07 -19.07
C ASN A 273 4.84 6.02 -19.90
N MET A 274 4.02 5.19 -19.25
CA MET A 274 3.21 4.19 -19.94
C MET A 274 2.12 4.84 -20.81
N THR A 275 1.52 5.94 -20.35
CA THR A 275 0.58 6.74 -21.16
C THR A 275 1.26 7.29 -22.43
N HIS A 276 2.50 7.78 -22.32
CA HIS A 276 3.28 8.21 -23.48
C HIS A 276 3.55 7.05 -24.44
N ALA A 277 3.99 5.89 -23.94
CA ALA A 277 4.24 4.71 -24.76
C ALA A 277 2.99 4.22 -25.50
N ILE A 278 1.81 4.27 -24.87
CA ILE A 278 0.53 3.90 -25.51
C ILE A 278 0.18 4.89 -26.63
N ASN A 279 0.39 6.20 -26.42
CA ASN A 279 0.16 7.19 -27.47
C ASN A 279 1.10 7.00 -28.66
N GLU A 280 2.37 6.69 -28.42
CA GLU A 280 3.32 6.34 -29.47
C GLU A 280 2.89 5.06 -30.21
N MET A 281 2.41 4.05 -29.48
CA MET A 281 1.91 2.81 -30.06
C MET A 281 0.66 3.05 -30.92
N ALA A 282 -0.27 3.89 -30.46
CA ALA A 282 -1.46 4.27 -31.24
C ALA A 282 -1.07 4.98 -32.54
N SER A 283 -0.14 5.93 -32.46
CA SER A 283 0.41 6.62 -33.64
C SER A 283 1.10 5.66 -34.62
N GLY A 284 1.92 4.74 -34.09
CA GLY A 284 2.56 3.69 -34.88
C GLY A 284 1.54 2.77 -35.55
N THR A 285 0.48 2.39 -34.85
CA THR A 285 -0.62 1.57 -35.39
C THR A 285 -1.33 2.27 -36.54
N GLN A 286 -1.60 3.57 -36.40
CA GLN A 286 -2.19 4.36 -37.48
C GLN A 286 -1.27 4.44 -38.69
N THR A 287 0.03 4.67 -38.47
CA THR A 287 1.02 4.74 -39.56
C THR A 287 1.07 3.42 -40.34
N VAL A 288 1.10 2.28 -39.63
CA VAL A 288 1.08 0.96 -40.28
C VAL A 288 -0.23 0.73 -41.03
N SER A 289 -1.35 1.22 -40.52
CA SER A 289 -2.65 1.13 -41.21
C SER A 289 -2.67 1.93 -42.52
N ASP A 290 -2.05 3.11 -42.54
CA ASP A 290 -1.89 3.91 -43.75
C ASP A 290 -0.94 3.24 -44.77
N ASP A 291 0.14 2.61 -44.29
CA ASP A 291 1.08 1.83 -45.11
C ASP A 291 0.41 0.59 -45.71
N ILE A 292 -0.48 -0.08 -44.97
CA ILE A 292 -1.32 -1.18 -45.46
C ILE A 292 -2.18 -0.71 -46.63
N GLN A 293 -2.86 0.43 -46.49
CA GLN A 293 -3.71 0.98 -47.55
C GLN A 293 -2.89 1.31 -48.80
N THR A 294 -1.70 1.89 -48.62
CA THR A 294 -0.75 2.19 -49.70
C THR A 294 -0.26 0.91 -50.38
N THR A 295 0.02 -0.14 -49.61
CA THR A 295 0.46 -1.45 -50.11
C THR A 295 -0.64 -2.10 -50.95
N VAL A 296 -1.90 -2.07 -50.49
CA VAL A 296 -3.05 -2.58 -51.26
C VAL A 296 -3.20 -1.84 -52.59
N SER A 297 -3.10 -0.50 -52.57
CA SER A 297 -3.15 0.31 -53.80
C SER A 297 -2.02 -0.08 -54.77
N THR A 298 -0.79 -0.16 -54.27
CA THR A 298 0.39 -0.50 -55.08
C THR A 298 0.25 -1.90 -55.70
N MET A 299 -0.28 -2.87 -54.94
CA MET A 299 -0.53 -4.22 -55.43
C MET A 299 -1.63 -4.26 -56.50
N SER A 300 -2.65 -3.41 -56.38
CA SER A 300 -3.67 -3.24 -57.42
C SER A 300 -3.05 -2.70 -58.72
N ASP A 301 -2.20 -1.68 -58.62
CA ASP A 301 -1.50 -1.11 -59.78
C ASP A 301 -0.57 -2.14 -60.43
N MET A 302 0.14 -2.94 -59.63
CA MET A 302 0.97 -4.04 -60.14
C MET A 302 0.14 -5.10 -60.88
N GLN A 303 -1.05 -5.45 -60.38
CA GLN A 303 -1.93 -6.40 -61.08
C GLN A 303 -2.34 -5.89 -62.46
N GLN A 304 -2.69 -4.60 -62.58
CA GLN A 304 -2.99 -3.99 -63.87
C GLN A 304 -1.75 -4.00 -64.80
N LEU A 305 -0.57 -3.64 -64.29
CA LEU A 305 0.66 -3.67 -65.08
C LEU A 305 1.01 -5.08 -65.59
N PHE A 306 0.75 -6.12 -64.79
CA PHE A 306 0.94 -7.50 -65.22
C PHE A 306 -0.05 -7.91 -66.33
N GLU A 307 -1.29 -7.46 -66.26
CA GLU A 307 -2.29 -7.69 -67.32
C GLU A 307 -1.92 -7.00 -68.63
N GLU A 308 -1.50 -5.74 -68.57
CA GLU A 308 -1.02 -5.02 -69.75
C GLU A 308 0.23 -5.66 -70.34
N SER A 309 1.15 -6.14 -69.50
CA SER A 309 2.37 -6.83 -69.93
C SER A 309 2.06 -8.18 -70.58
N GLU A 310 1.08 -8.91 -70.05
CA GLU A 310 0.62 -10.19 -70.59
C GLU A 310 0.01 -9.99 -71.98
N GLN A 311 -0.86 -8.99 -72.14
CA GLN A 311 -1.45 -8.65 -73.44
C GLN A 311 -0.38 -8.25 -74.48
N ARG A 312 0.61 -7.45 -74.06
CA ARG A 312 1.74 -7.05 -74.93
C ARG A 312 2.59 -8.25 -75.34
N ALA A 313 2.88 -9.16 -74.41
CA ALA A 313 3.63 -10.39 -74.71
C ALA A 313 2.88 -11.29 -75.70
N GLN A 314 1.57 -11.46 -75.54
CA GLN A 314 0.73 -12.21 -76.47
C GLN A 314 0.69 -11.57 -77.87
N THR A 315 0.61 -10.25 -77.94
CA THR A 315 0.63 -9.51 -79.22
C THR A 315 1.96 -9.70 -79.93
N ALA A 316 3.08 -9.51 -79.23
CA ALA A 316 4.42 -9.71 -79.78
C ALA A 316 4.65 -11.17 -80.22
N TYR A 317 4.06 -12.14 -79.52
CA TYR A 317 4.13 -13.54 -79.88
C TYR A 317 3.40 -13.82 -81.20
N ALA A 318 2.19 -13.25 -81.38
CA ALA A 318 1.44 -13.34 -82.62
C ALA A 318 2.17 -12.67 -83.81
N GLU A 319 2.77 -11.50 -83.58
CA GLU A 319 3.60 -10.82 -84.59
C GLU A 319 4.84 -11.64 -84.98
N GLY A 320 5.49 -12.30 -84.01
CA GLY A 320 6.59 -13.23 -84.26
C GLY A 320 6.18 -14.40 -85.15
N GLN A 321 5.02 -15.02 -84.87
CA GLN A 321 4.49 -16.09 -85.72
C GLN A 321 4.15 -15.62 -87.14
N ALA A 322 3.56 -14.43 -87.27
CA ALA A 322 3.26 -13.84 -88.58
C ALA A 322 4.53 -13.56 -89.38
N ALA A 323 5.59 -13.05 -88.73
CA ALA A 323 6.89 -12.84 -89.34
C ALA A 323 7.54 -14.15 -89.83
N ASP A 324 7.47 -15.23 -89.02
CA ASP A 324 7.95 -16.56 -89.43
C ASP A 324 7.23 -17.05 -90.70
N HIS A 325 5.90 -16.93 -90.73
CA HIS A 325 5.10 -17.33 -91.89
C HIS A 325 5.47 -16.54 -93.15
N VAL A 326 5.62 -15.22 -93.06
CA VAL A 326 6.04 -14.36 -94.18
C VAL A 326 7.42 -14.73 -94.68
N MET A 327 8.36 -15.05 -93.78
CA MET A 327 9.71 -15.50 -94.16
C MET A 327 9.69 -16.87 -94.87
N VAL A 328 8.87 -17.83 -94.42
CA VAL A 328 8.71 -19.11 -95.10
C VAL A 328 8.18 -18.93 -96.53
N GLN A 329 7.15 -18.10 -96.69
CA GLN A 329 6.60 -17.78 -98.01
C GLN A 329 7.63 -17.08 -98.89
N SER A 330 8.36 -16.11 -98.35
CA SER A 330 9.38 -15.35 -99.07
C SER A 330 10.54 -16.25 -99.53
N SER A 331 11.01 -17.16 -98.67
CA SER A 331 12.03 -18.16 -99.02
C SER A 331 11.58 -19.06 -100.18
N SER A 332 10.32 -19.51 -100.18
CA SER A 332 9.76 -20.29 -101.29
C SER A 332 9.72 -19.51 -102.61
N VAL A 333 9.37 -18.22 -102.55
CA VAL A 333 9.36 -17.34 -103.74
C VAL A 333 10.77 -17.15 -104.28
N MET A 334 11.77 -16.92 -103.43
CA MET A 334 13.18 -16.81 -103.84
C MET A 334 13.69 -18.10 -104.49
N GLU A 335 13.29 -19.26 -103.96
CA GLU A 335 13.62 -20.57 -104.51
C GLU A 335 13.04 -20.77 -105.91
N GLN A 336 11.77 -20.37 -106.10
CA GLN A 336 11.12 -20.39 -107.41
C GLN A 336 11.82 -19.45 -108.39
N GLN A 337 12.17 -18.24 -107.96
CA GLN A 337 12.87 -17.27 -108.80
C GLN A 337 14.26 -17.75 -109.21
N ALA A 338 15.01 -18.38 -108.29
CA ALA A 338 16.30 -18.99 -108.59
C ALA A 338 16.16 -20.13 -109.61
N ARG A 339 15.11 -20.98 -109.51
CA ARG A 339 14.83 -22.02 -110.52
C ARG A 339 14.52 -21.41 -111.89
N SER A 340 13.68 -20.38 -111.95
CA SER A 340 13.33 -19.69 -113.20
C SER A 340 14.54 -19.04 -113.85
N LEU A 341 15.43 -18.41 -113.07
CA LEU A 341 16.67 -17.84 -113.60
C LEU A 341 17.61 -18.91 -114.15
N ARG A 342 17.82 -20.02 -113.42
CA ARG A 342 18.64 -21.13 -113.94
C ARG A 342 18.11 -21.67 -115.27
N ALA A 343 16.79 -21.78 -115.42
CA ALA A 343 16.18 -22.17 -116.69
C ALA A 343 16.43 -21.13 -117.80
N SER A 344 16.33 -19.83 -117.48
CA SER A 344 16.65 -18.75 -118.43
C SER A 344 18.13 -18.74 -118.82
N THR A 345 19.03 -19.02 -117.89
CA THR A 345 20.48 -19.14 -118.15
C THR A 345 20.75 -20.26 -119.15
N GLU A 346 20.09 -21.42 -118.98
CA GLU A 346 20.22 -22.54 -119.90
C GLU A 346 19.67 -22.21 -121.30
N GLN A 347 18.52 -21.51 -121.37
CA GLN A 347 17.97 -21.03 -122.64
C GLN A 347 18.90 -20.04 -123.35
N ASN A 348 19.56 -19.14 -122.60
CA ASN A 348 20.54 -18.20 -123.16
C ASN A 348 21.78 -18.93 -123.67
N ARG A 349 22.25 -19.98 -122.99
CA ARG A 349 23.35 -20.82 -123.47
C ARG A 349 22.98 -21.55 -124.76
N GLU A 350 21.79 -22.15 -124.82
CA GLU A 350 21.30 -22.80 -126.03
C GLU A 350 21.18 -21.81 -127.20
N LEU A 351 20.69 -20.60 -126.93
CA LEU A 351 20.60 -19.52 -127.92
C LEU A 351 22.00 -19.08 -128.39
N GLY A 352 22.96 -18.97 -127.47
CA GLY A 352 24.37 -18.69 -127.79
C GLY A 352 24.99 -19.73 -128.72
N GLN A 353 24.76 -21.02 -128.47
CA GLN A 353 25.22 -22.12 -129.34
C GLN A 353 24.56 -22.08 -130.72
N LYS A 354 23.25 -21.81 -130.79
CA LYS A 354 22.54 -21.65 -132.07
C LYS A 354 23.06 -20.44 -132.86
N LEU A 355 23.36 -19.34 -132.17
CA LEU A 355 23.93 -18.14 -132.78
C LEU A 355 25.34 -18.40 -133.32
N GLU A 356 26.18 -19.13 -132.59
CA GLU A 356 27.51 -19.55 -133.06
C GLU A 356 27.40 -20.37 -134.35
N GLY A 357 26.54 -21.38 -134.38
CA GLY A 357 26.28 -22.16 -135.60
C GLY A 357 25.73 -21.32 -136.77
N PHE A 358 24.88 -20.33 -136.49
CA PHE A 358 24.38 -19.39 -137.50
C PHE A 358 25.48 -18.48 -138.06
N LEU A 359 26.41 -18.03 -137.21
CA LEU A 359 27.57 -17.25 -137.63
C LEU A 359 28.55 -18.07 -138.48
N GLU A 360 28.76 -19.35 -138.15
CA GLU A 360 29.54 -20.27 -138.99
C GLU A 360 28.89 -20.47 -140.38
N GLN A 361 27.57 -20.68 -140.44
CA GLN A 361 26.84 -20.76 -141.72
C GLN A 361 26.98 -19.47 -142.53
N THR A 362 26.91 -18.32 -141.86
CA THR A 362 27.10 -17.00 -142.51
C THR A 362 28.52 -16.86 -143.06
N GLN A 363 29.54 -17.38 -142.37
CA GLN A 363 30.92 -17.43 -142.88
C GLN A 363 31.05 -18.35 -144.11
N GLN A 364 30.32 -19.46 -144.17
CA GLN A 364 30.28 -20.30 -145.38
C GLN A 364 29.66 -19.56 -146.56
N ILE A 365 28.60 -18.75 -146.34
CA ILE A 365 28.01 -17.88 -147.37
C ILE A 365 29.04 -16.86 -147.87
N GLU A 366 29.84 -16.26 -146.97
CA GLU A 366 30.94 -15.36 -147.33
C GLU A 366 31.95 -16.04 -148.28
N GLN A 367 32.34 -17.28 -147.99
CA GLN A 367 33.27 -18.07 -148.82
C GLN A 367 32.67 -18.43 -150.18
N MET A 368 31.39 -18.83 -150.22
CA MET A 368 30.68 -19.10 -151.47
C MET A 368 30.56 -17.84 -152.33
N ALA A 369 30.22 -16.70 -151.71
CA ALA A 369 30.22 -15.40 -152.37
C ALA A 369 31.61 -15.07 -152.92
N GLN A 370 32.69 -15.29 -152.17
CA GLN A 370 34.04 -15.08 -152.65
C GLN A 370 34.40 -15.93 -153.87
N LEU A 371 33.99 -17.20 -153.88
CA LEU A 371 34.15 -18.08 -155.03
C LEU A 371 33.38 -17.55 -156.25
N VAL A 372 32.11 -17.15 -156.07
CA VAL A 372 31.28 -16.59 -157.14
C VAL A 372 31.85 -15.29 -157.68
N ALA A 373 32.35 -14.39 -156.82
CA ALA A 373 33.06 -13.18 -157.24
C ALA A 373 34.30 -13.52 -158.07
N GLY A 374 35.07 -14.54 -157.65
CA GLY A 374 36.24 -15.03 -158.38
C GLY A 374 35.87 -15.59 -159.77
N VAL A 375 34.83 -16.42 -159.84
CA VAL A 375 34.29 -16.93 -161.11
C VAL A 375 33.81 -15.76 -161.98
N SER A 376 33.07 -14.82 -161.42
CA SER A 376 32.56 -13.64 -162.13
C SER A 376 33.68 -12.79 -162.71
N ALA A 377 34.75 -12.54 -161.94
CA ALA A 377 35.93 -11.81 -162.41
C ALA A 377 36.64 -12.55 -163.55
N GLN A 378 36.75 -13.87 -163.45
CA GLN A 378 37.34 -14.70 -164.49
C GLN A 378 36.47 -14.73 -165.76
N THR A 379 35.14 -14.83 -165.61
CA THR A 379 34.17 -14.76 -166.71
C THR A 379 34.18 -13.38 -167.38
N ASN A 380 34.30 -12.30 -166.60
CA ASN A 380 34.46 -10.95 -167.13
C ASN A 380 35.73 -10.86 -167.99
N LEU A 381 36.87 -11.37 -167.50
CA LEU A 381 38.13 -11.43 -168.28
C LEU A 381 38.01 -12.30 -169.55
N LEU A 382 37.39 -13.47 -169.46
CA LEU A 382 37.13 -14.36 -170.61
C LEU A 382 36.23 -13.68 -171.65
N SER A 383 35.16 -13.03 -171.20
CA SER A 383 34.23 -12.30 -172.06
C SER A 383 34.87 -11.07 -172.70
N LEU A 384 35.76 -10.38 -171.99
CA LEU A 384 36.55 -9.27 -172.53
C LEU A 384 37.50 -9.76 -173.62
N ASN A 385 38.22 -10.86 -173.38
CA ASN A 385 39.08 -11.48 -174.39
C ASN A 385 38.28 -11.96 -175.60
N ALA A 386 37.09 -12.55 -175.40
CA ALA A 386 36.20 -12.96 -176.47
C ALA A 386 35.64 -11.76 -177.27
N ALA A 387 35.31 -10.65 -176.60
CA ALA A 387 34.86 -9.42 -177.24
C ALA A 387 35.98 -8.77 -178.07
N ILE A 388 37.23 -8.80 -177.59
CA ILE A 388 38.42 -8.34 -178.32
C ILE A 388 38.62 -9.20 -179.59
N GLU A 389 38.57 -10.53 -179.48
CA GLU A 389 38.80 -11.42 -180.63
C GLU A 389 37.63 -11.39 -181.64
N ALA A 390 36.40 -11.20 -181.16
CA ALA A 390 35.23 -10.96 -182.01
C ALA A 390 35.31 -9.63 -182.78
N ALA A 391 35.85 -8.57 -182.16
CA ALA A 391 36.13 -7.31 -182.85
C ALA A 391 37.25 -7.46 -183.90
N ARG A 392 38.20 -8.37 -183.67
CA ARG A 392 39.32 -8.68 -184.57
C ARG A 392 38.89 -9.46 -185.83
N ALA A 393 37.83 -10.27 -185.72
CA ALA A 393 37.25 -11.03 -186.84
C ALA A 393 36.33 -10.21 -187.78
N GLY A 394 36.12 -8.91 -187.49
CA GLY A 394 35.33 -8.01 -188.35
C GLY A 394 33.86 -8.43 -188.52
N GLU A 395 33.33 -8.30 -189.74
CA GLU A 395 31.91 -8.62 -190.06
C GLU A 395 31.49 -10.05 -189.67
N ALA A 396 32.41 -11.03 -189.72
CA ALA A 396 32.13 -12.42 -189.34
C ALA A 396 31.98 -12.64 -187.83
N GLY A 397 32.55 -11.76 -186.98
CA GLY A 397 32.54 -11.87 -185.52
C GLY A 397 31.37 -11.15 -184.83
N ARG A 398 30.51 -10.45 -185.58
CA ARG A 398 29.51 -9.52 -185.04
C ARG A 398 28.48 -10.18 -184.11
N GLY A 399 28.03 -11.40 -184.42
CA GLY A 399 27.13 -12.18 -183.54
C GLY A 399 27.81 -12.63 -182.25
N PHE A 400 29.10 -12.97 -182.32
CA PHE A 400 29.91 -13.38 -181.17
C PHE A 400 30.23 -12.19 -180.24
N ALA A 401 30.45 -11.00 -180.79
CA ALA A 401 30.69 -9.78 -180.02
C ALA A 401 29.48 -9.42 -179.13
N VAL A 402 28.26 -9.59 -179.64
CA VAL A 402 27.02 -9.35 -178.86
C VAL A 402 26.93 -10.32 -177.69
N VAL A 403 27.19 -11.61 -177.92
CA VAL A 403 27.20 -12.62 -176.85
C VAL A 403 28.28 -12.30 -175.82
N ALA A 404 29.49 -11.95 -176.25
CA ALA A 404 30.58 -11.58 -175.35
C ALA A 404 30.26 -10.33 -174.51
N SER A 405 29.59 -9.31 -175.08
CA SER A 405 29.14 -8.15 -174.31
C SER A 405 28.03 -8.48 -173.30
N GLU A 406 27.13 -9.41 -173.63
CA GLU A 406 26.08 -9.84 -172.71
C GLU A 406 26.65 -10.68 -171.57
N VAL A 407 27.62 -11.56 -171.85
CA VAL A 407 28.36 -12.32 -170.82
C VAL A 407 29.16 -11.38 -169.91
N LYS A 408 29.79 -10.34 -170.48
CA LYS A 408 30.48 -9.30 -169.70
C LYS A 408 29.53 -8.59 -168.75
N LYS A 409 28.39 -8.13 -169.27
CA LYS A 409 27.37 -7.45 -168.47
C LYS A 409 26.86 -8.35 -167.33
N LEU A 410 26.59 -9.63 -167.62
CA LEU A 410 26.16 -10.59 -166.61
C LEU A 410 27.24 -10.84 -165.55
N ALA A 411 28.51 -10.82 -165.92
CA ALA A 411 29.64 -10.92 -165.00
C ALA A 411 29.83 -9.65 -164.14
N ASP A 412 29.60 -8.46 -164.69
CA ASP A 412 29.61 -7.21 -163.90
C ASP A 412 28.42 -7.18 -162.91
N GLU A 413 27.22 -7.56 -163.36
CA GLU A 413 26.02 -7.68 -162.50
C GLU A 413 26.22 -8.73 -161.38
N THR A 414 26.82 -9.88 -161.71
CA THR A 414 27.14 -10.93 -160.72
C THR A 414 28.20 -10.44 -159.72
N HIS A 415 29.16 -9.62 -160.16
CA HIS A 415 30.16 -9.02 -159.26
C HIS A 415 29.52 -8.01 -158.29
N GLU A 416 28.62 -7.13 -158.77
CA GLU A 416 27.87 -6.21 -157.90
C GLU A 416 26.96 -6.95 -156.91
N ALA A 417 26.22 -7.95 -157.37
CA ALA A 417 25.36 -8.77 -156.50
C ALA A 417 26.17 -9.44 -155.38
N THR A 418 27.36 -9.96 -155.72
CA THR A 418 28.26 -10.58 -154.74
C THR A 418 28.82 -9.57 -153.74
N ARG A 419 29.11 -8.34 -154.18
CA ARG A 419 29.52 -7.23 -153.28
C ARG A 419 28.42 -6.86 -152.28
N SER A 420 27.16 -6.86 -152.70
CA SER A 420 26.02 -6.67 -151.80
C SER A 420 25.89 -7.82 -150.79
N ILE A 421 26.13 -9.07 -151.22
CA ILE A 421 26.18 -10.24 -150.30
C ILE A 421 27.28 -10.04 -149.24
N PHE A 422 28.48 -9.61 -149.63
CA PHE A 422 29.55 -9.32 -148.67
C PHE A 422 29.17 -8.25 -147.64
N SER A 423 28.50 -7.18 -148.07
CA SER A 423 28.03 -6.13 -147.17
C SER A 423 26.99 -6.67 -146.17
N LEU A 424 26.05 -7.48 -146.63
CA LEU A 424 25.00 -8.07 -145.79
C LEU A 424 25.59 -9.08 -144.80
N VAL A 425 26.46 -9.97 -145.25
CA VAL A 425 27.16 -10.94 -144.40
C VAL A 425 27.97 -10.23 -143.32
N ARG A 426 28.71 -9.17 -143.68
CA ARG A 426 29.46 -8.37 -142.69
C ARG A 426 28.53 -7.75 -141.64
N SER A 427 27.39 -7.21 -142.05
CA SER A 427 26.38 -6.67 -141.12
C SER A 427 25.85 -7.76 -140.19
N ILE A 428 25.45 -8.91 -140.72
CA ILE A 428 24.94 -10.04 -139.92
C ILE A 428 25.99 -10.51 -138.90
N ARG A 429 27.26 -10.58 -139.29
CA ARG A 429 28.35 -10.96 -138.38
C ARG A 429 28.59 -9.93 -137.28
N GLN A 430 28.51 -8.64 -137.61
CA GLN A 430 28.63 -7.57 -136.63
C GLN A 430 27.47 -7.62 -135.62
N ASP A 431 26.23 -7.76 -136.10
CA ASP A 431 25.04 -7.85 -135.24
C ASP A 431 25.09 -9.13 -134.36
N GLY A 432 25.55 -10.24 -134.92
CA GLY A 432 25.73 -11.49 -134.16
C GLY A 432 26.83 -11.40 -133.10
N ALA A 433 27.92 -10.65 -133.32
CA ALA A 433 28.94 -10.41 -132.30
C ALA A 433 28.38 -9.58 -131.12
N VAL A 434 27.59 -8.55 -131.41
CA VAL A 434 26.89 -7.75 -130.37
C VAL A 434 25.91 -8.62 -129.59
N LEU A 435 25.14 -9.47 -130.28
CA LEU A 435 24.20 -10.37 -129.62
C LEU A 435 24.92 -11.42 -128.74
N GLN A 436 26.08 -11.94 -129.18
CA GLN A 436 26.89 -12.85 -128.39
C GLN A 436 27.41 -12.20 -127.11
N GLU A 437 27.90 -10.95 -127.18
CA GLU A 437 28.33 -10.19 -126.01
C GLU A 437 27.18 -9.97 -125.03
N ALA A 438 26.00 -9.59 -125.53
CA ALA A 438 24.80 -9.42 -124.72
C ALA A 438 24.36 -10.72 -124.01
N LEU A 439 24.49 -11.88 -124.67
CA LEU A 439 24.17 -13.18 -124.06
C LEU A 439 25.16 -13.56 -122.95
N VAL A 440 26.46 -13.32 -123.15
CA VAL A 440 27.49 -13.55 -122.12
C VAL A 440 27.28 -12.64 -120.92
N GLN A 441 26.91 -11.38 -121.15
CA GLN A 441 26.58 -10.44 -120.08
C GLN A 441 25.32 -10.92 -119.32
N ALA A 442 24.26 -11.30 -120.02
CA ALA A 442 23.04 -11.82 -119.41
C ALA A 442 23.31 -13.07 -118.55
N GLU A 443 24.16 -13.99 -119.02
CA GLU A 443 24.54 -15.19 -118.25
C GLU A 443 25.25 -14.82 -116.93
N ARG A 444 26.18 -13.87 -116.97
CA ARG A 444 26.89 -13.37 -115.78
C ARG A 444 25.94 -12.71 -114.78
N GLU A 445 25.08 -11.82 -115.26
CA GLU A 445 24.10 -11.12 -114.42
C GLU A 445 23.12 -12.10 -113.76
N GLN A 446 22.63 -13.09 -114.50
CA GLN A 446 21.73 -14.11 -113.96
C GLN A 446 22.44 -15.01 -112.93
N THR A 447 23.70 -15.36 -113.15
CA THR A 447 24.49 -16.15 -112.18
C THR A 447 24.66 -15.39 -110.86
N ASN A 448 25.05 -14.12 -110.93
CA ASN A 448 25.15 -13.26 -109.75
C ASN A 448 23.81 -13.11 -109.03
N GLN A 449 22.71 -13.04 -109.78
CA GLN A 449 21.37 -12.94 -109.19
C GLN A 449 20.95 -14.21 -108.46
N VAL A 450 21.34 -15.40 -108.93
CA VAL A 450 21.12 -16.67 -108.23
C VAL A 450 21.92 -16.75 -106.92
N GLU A 451 23.16 -16.24 -106.92
CA GLU A 451 23.97 -16.13 -105.69
C GLU A 451 23.31 -15.18 -104.68
N ASN A 452 22.83 -14.01 -105.13
CA ASN A 452 22.10 -13.07 -104.29
C ASN A 452 20.85 -13.70 -103.65
N PHE A 453 20.08 -14.51 -104.38
CA PHE A 453 18.95 -15.22 -103.79
C PHE A 453 19.38 -16.22 -102.71
N THR A 454 20.53 -16.87 -102.89
CA THR A 454 21.09 -17.78 -101.88
C THR A 454 21.43 -17.03 -100.58
N HIS A 455 22.06 -15.85 -100.70
CA HIS A 455 22.33 -14.98 -99.54
C HIS A 455 21.05 -14.52 -98.84
N VAL A 456 20.01 -14.13 -99.60
CA VAL A 456 18.71 -13.74 -99.03
C VAL A 456 18.05 -14.92 -98.29
N GLN A 457 18.12 -16.14 -98.84
CA GLN A 457 17.59 -17.33 -98.17
C GLN A 457 18.32 -17.65 -96.87
N GLN A 458 19.65 -17.51 -96.84
CA GLN A 458 20.42 -17.65 -95.61
C GLN A 458 20.00 -16.61 -94.57
N ALA A 459 19.88 -15.34 -94.96
CA ALA A 459 19.45 -14.27 -94.07
C ALA A 459 18.03 -14.50 -93.50
N PHE A 460 17.10 -15.04 -94.30
CA PHE A 460 15.80 -15.49 -93.80
C PHE A 460 15.93 -16.65 -92.81
N GLY A 461 16.79 -17.63 -93.06
CA GLY A 461 17.04 -18.73 -92.10
C GLY A 461 17.53 -18.22 -90.75
N GLU A 462 18.51 -17.33 -90.75
CA GLU A 462 19.04 -16.71 -89.53
C GLU A 462 17.97 -15.88 -88.80
N THR A 463 17.20 -15.08 -89.54
CA THR A 463 16.12 -14.25 -88.97
C THR A 463 15.02 -15.11 -88.34
N ARG A 464 14.63 -16.22 -88.98
CA ARG A 464 13.67 -17.18 -88.41
C ARG A 464 14.16 -17.78 -87.09
N GLN A 465 15.44 -18.16 -87.01
CA GLN A 465 16.00 -18.66 -85.75
C GLN A 465 15.92 -17.62 -84.63
N LYS A 466 16.18 -16.35 -84.95
CA LYS A 466 16.03 -15.25 -83.98
C LYS A 466 14.57 -15.04 -83.57
N VAL A 467 13.63 -15.07 -84.51
CA VAL A 467 12.19 -14.99 -84.23
C VAL A 467 11.74 -16.14 -83.33
N ALA A 468 12.16 -17.38 -83.61
CA ALA A 468 11.85 -18.53 -82.77
C ALA A 468 12.32 -18.34 -81.32
N SER A 469 13.58 -17.88 -81.14
CA SER A 469 14.12 -17.58 -79.81
C SER A 469 13.35 -16.47 -79.07
N VAL A 470 12.91 -15.43 -79.79
CA VAL A 470 12.05 -14.38 -79.21
C VAL A 470 10.70 -14.96 -78.79
N THR A 471 10.06 -15.79 -79.62
CA THR A 471 8.76 -16.40 -79.29
C THR A 471 8.85 -17.32 -78.07
N GLU A 472 9.93 -18.08 -77.92
CA GLU A 472 10.19 -18.91 -76.73
C GLU A 472 10.37 -18.04 -75.47
N THR A 473 11.10 -16.94 -75.60
CA THR A 473 11.27 -15.97 -74.50
C THR A 473 9.94 -15.34 -74.09
N LEU A 474 9.07 -15.03 -75.05
CA LEU A 474 7.73 -14.47 -74.77
C LEU A 474 6.81 -15.47 -74.05
N ASP A 475 6.87 -16.75 -74.40
CA ASP A 475 6.15 -17.81 -73.65
C ASP A 475 6.63 -17.89 -72.20
N TYR A 476 7.95 -17.85 -71.99
CA TYR A 476 8.53 -17.82 -70.65
C TYR A 476 8.08 -16.58 -69.86
N VAL A 477 8.13 -15.38 -70.46
CA VAL A 477 7.67 -14.13 -69.84
C VAL A 477 6.19 -14.22 -69.46
N THR A 478 5.35 -14.77 -70.32
CA THR A 478 3.91 -14.95 -70.05
C THR A 478 3.68 -15.84 -68.83
N LYS A 479 4.40 -16.97 -68.72
CA LYS A 479 4.34 -17.85 -67.54
C LYS A 479 4.78 -17.15 -66.26
N GLN A 480 5.83 -16.33 -66.33
CA GLN A 480 6.30 -15.54 -65.18
C GLN A 480 5.27 -14.49 -64.75
N LEU A 481 4.60 -13.83 -65.69
CA LEU A 481 3.54 -12.85 -65.37
C LEU A 481 2.37 -13.51 -64.63
N VAL A 482 1.95 -14.71 -65.02
CA VAL A 482 0.91 -15.47 -64.28
C VAL A 482 1.34 -15.74 -62.83
N HIS A 483 2.59 -16.16 -62.63
CA HIS A 483 3.14 -16.38 -61.30
C HIS A 483 3.19 -15.09 -60.46
N SER A 484 3.66 -13.99 -61.06
CA SER A 484 3.69 -12.67 -60.41
C SER A 484 2.30 -12.17 -60.01
N LYS A 485 1.27 -12.38 -60.85
CA LYS A 485 -0.13 -12.07 -60.50
C LYS A 485 -0.60 -12.86 -59.29
N GLN A 486 -0.25 -14.14 -59.20
CA GLN A 486 -0.60 -14.98 -58.05
C GLN A 486 0.10 -14.51 -56.76
N GLN A 487 1.39 -14.14 -56.86
CA GLN A 487 2.14 -13.59 -55.72
C GLN A 487 1.56 -12.26 -55.25
N ALA A 488 1.21 -11.34 -56.15
CA ALA A 488 0.57 -10.07 -55.80
C ALA A 488 -0.76 -10.30 -55.04
N ARG A 489 -1.59 -11.26 -55.48
CA ARG A 489 -2.81 -11.64 -54.76
C ARG A 489 -2.52 -12.22 -53.37
N HIS A 490 -1.46 -13.02 -53.23
CA HIS A 490 -1.05 -13.57 -51.95
C HIS A 490 -0.64 -12.46 -50.97
N VAL A 491 0.14 -11.48 -51.44
CA VAL A 491 0.52 -10.31 -50.64
C VAL A 491 -0.70 -9.53 -50.17
N VAL A 492 -1.68 -9.26 -51.05
CA VAL A 492 -2.94 -8.60 -50.67
C VAL A 492 -3.68 -9.39 -49.58
N GLY A 493 -3.72 -10.72 -49.68
CA GLY A 493 -4.31 -11.58 -48.65
C GLY A 493 -3.59 -11.48 -47.29
N GLN A 494 -2.25 -11.48 -47.30
CA GLN A 494 -1.47 -11.31 -46.07
C GLN A 494 -1.67 -9.93 -45.43
N VAL A 495 -1.70 -8.89 -46.26
CA VAL A 495 -1.96 -7.50 -45.82
C VAL A 495 -3.34 -7.36 -45.18
N SER A 496 -4.36 -8.05 -45.69
CA SER A 496 -5.69 -8.10 -45.05
C SER A 496 -5.64 -8.69 -43.64
N THR A 497 -4.83 -9.73 -43.42
CA THR A 497 -4.64 -10.30 -42.07
C THR A 497 -3.94 -9.31 -41.15
N VAL A 498 -2.89 -8.63 -41.63
CA VAL A 498 -2.20 -7.59 -40.85
C VAL A 498 -3.16 -6.45 -40.50
N SER A 499 -4.04 -6.05 -41.42
CA SER A 499 -5.06 -5.03 -41.15
C SER A 499 -5.97 -5.42 -39.97
N GLY A 500 -6.41 -6.68 -39.92
CA GLY A 500 -7.22 -7.16 -38.78
C GLY A 500 -6.45 -7.13 -37.45
N VAL A 501 -5.15 -7.44 -37.47
CA VAL A 501 -4.29 -7.32 -36.27
C VAL A 501 -4.12 -5.85 -35.87
N MET A 502 -4.00 -4.92 -36.83
CA MET A 502 -3.91 -3.48 -36.51
C MET A 502 -5.20 -2.94 -35.89
N GLU A 503 -6.38 -3.39 -36.35
CA GLU A 503 -7.67 -3.04 -35.73
C GLU A 503 -7.75 -3.54 -34.27
N GLU A 504 -7.36 -4.79 -34.03
CA GLU A 504 -7.31 -5.37 -32.68
C GLU A 504 -6.31 -4.62 -31.78
N LEU A 505 -5.16 -4.23 -32.33
CA LEU A 505 -4.13 -3.49 -31.60
C LEU A 505 -4.56 -2.04 -31.31
N ALA A 506 -5.30 -1.41 -32.22
CA ALA A 506 -5.91 -0.10 -31.97
C ALA A 506 -6.94 -0.17 -30.83
N ALA A 507 -7.83 -1.15 -30.85
CA ALA A 507 -8.80 -1.38 -29.78
C ALA A 507 -8.11 -1.68 -28.43
N GLY A 508 -7.06 -2.51 -28.45
CA GLY A 508 -6.25 -2.81 -27.26
C GLY A 508 -5.56 -1.56 -26.70
N ASN A 509 -5.02 -0.69 -27.55
CA ASN A 509 -4.44 0.59 -27.11
C ASN A 509 -5.47 1.51 -26.47
N GLU A 510 -6.71 1.56 -26.99
CA GLU A 510 -7.79 2.34 -26.38
C GLU A 510 -8.17 1.80 -24.98
N GLU A 511 -8.25 0.48 -24.84
CA GLU A 511 -8.57 -0.18 -23.56
C GLU A 511 -7.47 0.04 -22.52
N ILE A 512 -6.19 -0.09 -22.92
CA ILE A 512 -5.06 0.20 -22.03
C ILE A 512 -5.08 1.69 -21.67
N ALA A 513 -5.29 2.60 -22.62
CA ALA A 513 -5.37 4.04 -22.34
C ALA A 513 -6.51 4.37 -21.35
N ALA A 514 -7.66 3.70 -21.44
CA ALA A 514 -8.73 3.83 -20.45
C ALA A 514 -8.29 3.34 -19.07
N SER A 515 -7.69 2.15 -19.00
CA SER A 515 -7.17 1.57 -17.76
C SER A 515 -6.13 2.46 -17.09
N MET A 516 -5.27 3.12 -17.88
CA MET A 516 -4.28 4.08 -17.38
C MET A 516 -4.94 5.31 -16.73
N ARG A 517 -6.04 5.82 -17.30
CA ARG A 517 -6.78 6.94 -16.70
C ARG A 517 -7.41 6.55 -15.37
N ASP A 518 -8.01 5.36 -15.30
CA ASP A 518 -8.60 4.84 -14.06
C ASP A 518 -7.55 4.59 -12.98
N GLN A 519 -6.38 4.08 -13.39
CA GLN A 519 -5.25 3.85 -12.51
C GLN A 519 -4.67 5.18 -11.98
N GLN A 520 -4.53 6.21 -12.82
CA GLN A 520 -4.14 7.55 -12.40
C GLN A 520 -5.10 8.11 -11.33
N ALA A 521 -6.41 8.00 -11.57
CA ALA A 521 -7.43 8.45 -10.62
C ALA A 521 -7.34 7.69 -9.28
N SER A 522 -7.05 6.39 -9.33
CA SER A 522 -6.87 5.56 -8.13
C SER A 522 -5.64 5.98 -7.32
N PHE A 523 -4.52 6.31 -7.97
CA PHE A 523 -3.31 6.79 -7.28
C PHE A 523 -3.47 8.20 -6.70
N GLU A 524 -4.30 9.05 -7.32
CA GLU A 524 -4.69 10.34 -6.75
C GLU A 524 -5.48 10.15 -5.45
N GLN A 525 -6.41 9.18 -5.41
CA GLN A 525 -7.17 8.82 -4.21
C GLN A 525 -6.27 8.23 -3.12
N ILE A 526 -5.33 7.35 -3.48
CA ILE A 526 -4.34 6.82 -2.53
C ILE A 526 -3.54 7.96 -1.94
N HIS A 527 -3.07 8.91 -2.75
CA HIS A 527 -2.34 10.07 -2.25
C HIS A 527 -3.14 10.86 -1.19
N GLN A 528 -4.43 11.10 -1.44
CA GLN A 528 -5.31 11.78 -0.48
C GLN A 528 -5.48 10.99 0.83
N LEU A 529 -5.70 9.68 0.74
CA LEU A 529 -5.83 8.81 1.91
C LEU A 529 -4.56 8.80 2.76
N MET A 530 -3.39 8.86 2.13
CA MET A 530 -2.10 8.92 2.81
C MET A 530 -1.91 10.25 3.54
N GLN A 531 -2.32 11.37 2.94
CA GLN A 531 -2.33 12.67 3.62
C GLN A 531 -3.28 12.70 4.82
N GLU A 532 -4.46 12.11 4.69
CA GLU A 532 -5.42 12.01 5.79
C GLU A 532 -4.89 11.13 6.93
N LEU A 533 -4.23 10.01 6.61
CA LEU A 533 -3.58 9.12 7.57
C LEU A 533 -2.45 9.83 8.32
N GLU A 534 -1.62 10.61 7.62
CA GLU A 534 -0.56 11.41 8.23
C GLU A 534 -1.11 12.47 9.19
N SER A 535 -2.18 13.16 8.79
CA SER A 535 -2.88 14.14 9.61
C SER A 535 -3.46 13.52 10.88
N THR A 536 -4.15 12.38 10.73
CA THR A 536 -4.75 11.62 11.85
C THR A 536 -3.68 11.13 12.83
N THR A 537 -2.57 10.63 12.30
CA THR A 537 -1.43 10.15 13.09
C THR A 537 -0.75 11.29 13.85
N THR A 538 -0.63 12.46 13.22
CA THR A 538 -0.09 13.67 13.86
C THR A 538 -1.00 14.17 14.99
N SER A 539 -2.32 14.10 14.80
CA SER A 539 -3.29 14.42 15.86
C SER A 539 -3.18 13.45 17.04
N LEU A 540 -3.10 12.15 16.77
CA LEU A 540 -2.89 11.09 17.77
C LEU A 540 -1.59 11.31 18.56
N ASP A 541 -0.50 11.59 17.86
CA ASP A 541 0.81 11.87 18.48
C ASP A 541 0.74 13.10 19.40
N SER A 542 0.07 14.17 18.95
CA SER A 542 -0.16 15.39 19.75
C SER A 542 -0.99 15.12 21.02
N GLN A 543 -2.03 14.29 20.93
CA GLN A 543 -2.81 13.89 22.10
C GLN A 543 -1.99 13.05 23.09
N THR A 544 -1.15 12.14 22.59
CA THR A 544 -0.26 11.35 23.46
C THR A 544 0.85 12.19 24.11
N HIS A 545 1.31 13.26 23.47
CA HIS A 545 2.31 14.19 24.03
C HIS A 545 1.81 14.99 25.24
N GLN A 546 0.49 15.05 25.47
CA GLN A 546 -0.06 15.62 26.71
C GLN A 546 0.30 14.76 27.93
N PHE A 547 0.56 13.46 27.71
CA PHE A 547 1.01 12.56 28.75
C PHE A 547 2.53 12.59 28.85
N LYS A 548 3.04 12.92 30.04
CA LYS A 548 4.46 12.88 30.36
C LYS A 548 4.80 11.49 30.85
N ILE A 549 5.46 10.73 29.99
CA ILE A 549 5.81 9.31 30.19
C ILE A 549 7.15 9.19 30.89
#